data_AF-A0A937PHG1-F1
#
_entry.id   AF-A0A937PHG1-F1
#
_cell.length_a   1.000
_cell.length_b   1.000
_cell.length_c   1.000
_cell.angle_alpha   90.00
_cell.angle_beta   90.00
_cell.angle_gamma   90.00
#
_symmetry.space_group_name_H-M   'P 1'
#
loop_
_entity.id
_entity.type
_entity.pdbx_description
1 polymer ?
#
loop_
_entity_poly.entity_id
_entity_poly.type
_entity_poly.pdbx_seq_one_letter_code
_entity_poly.pdbx_strand_id
1 'polypeptide(L)'
;MACKRGFTLLELIIVIIVIGILASIALPRFSRTVERTRVVEAKNMLSAIRNAQFRYYSQYSNYANHENKLDIEVVDGKYFNFSVWQLPDALGSAGRLDHQRGDYDYYVIV
;
A
#
# COMPACT_ATOMS: atom_id res chain seq x y z
N MET A 1 14.12 60.80 -2.10
CA MET A 1 12.67 60.58 -2.27
C MET A 1 12.50 59.16 -2.82
N ALA A 2 12.26 58.19 -1.93
CA ALA A 2 12.20 56.79 -2.34
C ALA A 2 10.81 56.48 -2.92
N CYS A 3 10.77 56.09 -4.20
CA CYS A 3 9.56 55.62 -4.86
C CYS A 3 9.22 54.23 -4.32
N LYS A 4 8.05 54.08 -3.68
CA LYS A 4 7.48 52.77 -3.36
C LYS A 4 6.93 52.16 -4.66
N ARG A 5 7.58 51.12 -5.17
CA ARG A 5 7.03 50.25 -6.22
C ARG A 5 5.87 49.44 -5.63
N GLY A 6 4.66 49.72 -6.08
CA GLY A 6 3.47 48.91 -5.77
C GLY A 6 3.36 47.71 -6.70
N PHE A 7 2.81 46.61 -6.18
CA PHE A 7 2.48 45.40 -6.93
C PHE A 7 1.34 45.71 -7.91
N THR A 8 1.44 45.25 -9.16
CA THR A 8 0.37 45.48 -10.14
C THR A 8 -0.72 44.40 -10.01
N LEU A 9 -1.98 44.77 -10.21
CA LEU A 9 -3.08 43.78 -10.28
C LEU A 9 -2.87 42.79 -11.44
N LEU A 10 -2.21 43.25 -12.51
CA LEU A 10 -1.87 42.43 -13.65
C LEU A 10 -0.85 41.33 -13.30
N GLU A 11 0.16 41.64 -12.48
CA GLU A 11 1.11 40.64 -11.97
C GLU A 11 0.40 39.54 -11.18
N LEU A 12 -0.60 39.89 -10.37
CA LEU A 12 -1.33 38.88 -9.61
C LEU A 12 -2.16 37.97 -10.53
N ILE A 13 -2.80 38.55 -11.54
CA ILE A 13 -3.67 37.80 -12.46
C ILE A 13 -2.87 36.80 -13.30
N ILE A 14 -1.72 37.19 -13.86
CA ILE A 14 -0.91 36.24 -14.64
C ILE A 14 -0.36 35.11 -13.77
N VAL A 15 -0.03 35.40 -12.51
CA VAL A 15 0.51 34.40 -11.57
C VAL A 15 -0.55 33.34 -11.25
N ILE A 16 -1.78 33.74 -10.93
CA ILE A 16 -2.85 32.77 -10.66
C ILE A 16 -3.25 31.98 -11.90
N ILE A 17 -3.15 32.57 -13.10
CA ILE A 17 -3.40 31.86 -14.37
C ILE A 17 -2.35 30.77 -14.56
N VAL A 18 -1.06 31.09 -14.40
CA VAL A 18 0.02 30.11 -14.55
C VAL A 18 -0.08 29.02 -13.48
N ILE A 19 -0.35 29.37 -12.22
CA ILE A 19 -0.55 28.39 -11.15
C ILE A 19 -1.77 27.51 -11.44
N GLY A 20 -2.85 28.07 -11.97
CA GLY A 20 -4.05 27.31 -12.36
C GLY A 20 -3.76 26.28 -13.44
N ILE A 21 -3.01 26.66 -14.48
CA ILE A 21 -2.59 25.73 -15.55
C ILE A 21 -1.73 24.61 -14.97
N LEU A 22 -0.71 24.95 -14.16
CA LEU A 22 0.17 23.96 -13.56
C LEU A 22 -0.58 23.02 -12.62
N ALA A 23 -1.48 23.56 -11.78
CA ALA A 23 -2.28 22.79 -10.84
C ALA A 23 -3.22 21.80 -11.55
N SER A 24 -3.80 22.19 -12.69
CA SER A 24 -4.69 21.32 -13.48
C SER A 24 -4.02 20.04 -13.96
N ILE A 25 -2.71 20.08 -14.22
CA ILE A 25 -1.90 18.93 -14.65
C ILE A 25 -1.28 18.20 -13.46
N ALA A 26 -0.84 18.95 -12.45
CA ALA A 26 -0.14 18.40 -11.29
C ALA A 26 -1.04 17.52 -10.40
N LEU A 27 -2.28 17.96 -10.13
CA LEU A 27 -3.21 17.23 -9.26
C LEU A 27 -3.57 15.83 -9.77
N PRO A 28 -4.04 15.64 -11.02
CA PRO A 28 -4.35 14.29 -11.51
C PRO A 28 -3.09 13.42 -11.61
N ARG A 29 -1.93 14.00 -11.94
CA ARG A 29 -0.65 13.27 -11.97
C ARG A 29 -0.26 12.76 -10.59
N PHE A 30 -0.41 13.58 -9.56
CA PHE A 30 -0.11 13.21 -8.19
C PHE A 30 -1.02 12.07 -7.72
N SER A 31 -2.33 12.18 -7.97
CA SER A 31 -3.30 11.12 -7.61
C SER A 31 -2.94 9.76 -8.21
N ARG A 32 -2.64 9.71 -9.52
CA ARG A 32 -2.18 8.48 -10.21
C ARG A 32 -0.87 7.94 -9.64
N THR A 33 0.02 8.82 -9.19
CA THR A 33 1.29 8.41 -8.57
C THR A 33 1.03 7.71 -7.23
N VAL A 34 0.14 8.25 -6.41
CA VAL A 34 -0.24 7.63 -5.12
C VAL A 34 -0.89 6.26 -5.35
N GLU A 35 -1.81 6.14 -6.31
CA GLU A 35 -2.43 4.86 -6.66
C GLU A 35 -1.39 3.83 -7.13
N ARG A 36 -0.46 4.23 -8.00
CA ARG A 36 0.63 3.35 -8.43
C ARG A 36 1.50 2.91 -7.26
N THR A 37 1.82 3.81 -6.33
CA THR A 37 2.58 3.47 -5.12
C THR A 37 1.85 2.42 -4.28
N ARG A 38 0.53 2.56 -4.10
CA ARG A 38 -0.30 1.55 -3.40
C ARG A 38 -0.16 0.18 -4.06
N VAL A 39 -0.33 0.09 -5.38
CA VAL A 39 -0.22 -1.18 -6.11
C VAL A 39 1.18 -1.79 -5.99
N VAL A 40 2.23 -0.97 -6.06
CA VAL A 40 3.62 -1.43 -5.91
C VAL A 40 3.88 -1.97 -4.51
N GLU A 41 3.40 -1.29 -3.47
CA GLU A 41 3.52 -1.72 -2.08
C GLU A 41 2.86 -3.09 -1.87
N ALA A 42 1.61 -3.23 -2.30
CA ALA A 42 0.87 -4.48 -2.23
C ALA A 42 1.59 -5.62 -2.96
N LYS A 43 2.07 -5.35 -4.18
CA LYS A 43 2.77 -6.36 -4.99
C LYS A 43 4.09 -6.80 -4.34
N ASN A 44 4.84 -5.86 -3.78
CA ASN A 44 6.13 -6.14 -3.15
C ASN A 44 5.92 -7.04 -1.93
N MET A 45 4.98 -6.67 -1.05
CA MET A 45 4.73 -7.44 0.16
C MET A 45 4.15 -8.82 -0.15
N LEU A 46 3.19 -8.91 -1.07
CA LEU A 46 2.64 -10.19 -1.48
C LEU A 46 3.71 -11.11 -2.09
N SER A 47 4.62 -10.56 -2.89
CA SER A 47 5.72 -11.34 -3.46
C SER A 47 6.66 -11.87 -2.36
N ALA A 48 6.92 -11.07 -1.32
CA ALA A 48 7.72 -11.49 -0.18
C ALA A 48 7.05 -12.63 0.59
N ILE A 49 5.77 -12.48 0.94
CA ILE A 49 4.97 -13.50 1.65
C ILE A 49 4.89 -14.78 0.83
N ARG A 50 4.60 -14.70 -0.48
CA ARG A 50 4.53 -15.87 -1.38
C ARG A 50 5.86 -16.63 -1.40
N ASN A 51 6.99 -15.92 -1.48
CA ASN A 51 8.29 -16.56 -1.49
C ASN A 51 8.62 -17.19 -0.13
N ALA A 52 8.27 -16.55 0.98
CA ALA A 52 8.43 -17.12 2.32
C ALA A 52 7.58 -18.38 2.50
N GLN A 53 6.33 -18.36 2.02
CA GLN A 53 5.45 -19.52 2.01
C GLN A 53 6.03 -20.69 1.21
N PHE A 54 6.61 -20.44 0.03
CA PHE A 54 7.29 -21.51 -0.73
C PHE A 54 8.52 -22.06 -0.01
N ARG A 55 9.31 -21.20 0.65
CA ARG A 55 10.46 -21.66 1.44
C ARG A 55 10.03 -22.51 2.64
N TYR A 56 8.94 -22.14 3.29
CA TYR A 56 8.36 -22.92 4.38
C TYR A 56 7.79 -24.25 3.88
N TYR A 57 7.06 -24.24 2.76
CA TYR A 57 6.56 -25.46 2.11
C TYR A 57 7.69 -26.40 1.69
N SER A 58 8.79 -25.88 1.16
CA SER A 58 9.96 -26.69 0.81
C SER A 58 10.61 -27.39 2.00
N GLN A 59 10.45 -26.86 3.21
CA GLN A 59 11.04 -27.41 4.43
C GLN A 59 10.10 -28.36 5.17
N TYR A 60 8.81 -28.03 5.22
CA TYR A 60 7.82 -28.73 6.05
C TYR A 60 6.72 -29.43 5.25
N SER A 61 6.77 -29.37 3.91
CA SER A 61 5.74 -29.89 2.99
C SER A 61 4.32 -29.39 3.28
N ASN A 62 4.21 -28.24 3.96
CA ASN A 62 2.94 -27.61 4.32
C ASN A 62 3.10 -26.08 4.29
N TYR A 63 2.02 -25.34 4.09
CA TYR A 63 2.05 -23.87 4.12
C TYR A 63 1.98 -23.35 5.56
N ALA A 64 2.58 -22.19 5.80
CA ALA A 64 2.56 -21.56 7.12
C ALA A 64 1.17 -21.00 7.41
N ASN A 65 0.63 -21.40 8.55
CA ASN A 65 -0.65 -20.98 9.10
C ASN A 65 -0.50 -19.95 10.24
N HIS A 66 0.62 -19.24 10.27
CA HIS A 66 0.93 -18.18 11.22
C HIS A 66 2.15 -17.41 10.72
N GLU A 67 2.20 -16.10 10.93
CA GLU A 67 3.30 -15.23 10.48
C GLU A 67 4.62 -15.59 11.17
N ASN A 68 4.57 -16.02 12.43
CA ASN A 68 5.76 -16.40 13.20
C ASN A 68 6.48 -17.64 12.67
N LYS A 69 5.87 -18.36 11.72
CA LYS A 69 6.46 -19.52 11.04
C LYS A 69 7.16 -19.14 9.74
N LEU A 70 6.95 -17.92 9.24
CA LEU A 70 7.65 -17.39 8.08
C LEU A 70 9.00 -16.81 8.50
N ASP A 71 9.96 -16.87 7.60
CA ASP A 71 11.31 -16.32 7.77
C ASP A 71 11.39 -14.83 7.38
N ILE A 72 10.24 -14.16 7.29
CA ILE A 72 10.12 -12.73 7.01
C ILE A 72 9.29 -12.09 8.12
N GLU A 73 9.59 -10.84 8.42
CA GLU A 73 8.70 -10.01 9.22
C GLU A 73 7.60 -9.47 8.30
N VAL A 74 6.34 -9.81 8.61
CA VAL A 74 5.19 -9.24 7.92
C VAL A 74 4.93 -7.87 8.55
N VAL A 75 5.45 -6.84 7.90
CA VAL A 75 5.36 -5.45 8.38
C VAL A 75 4.17 -4.76 7.74
N ASP A 76 3.36 -4.08 8.53
CA ASP A 76 2.27 -3.27 7.97
C ASP A 76 2.79 -2.18 7.05
N GLY A 77 2.18 -2.13 5.87
CA GLY A 77 2.41 -1.10 4.89
C GLY A 77 1.73 0.21 5.28
N LYS A 78 2.11 1.29 4.59
CA LYS A 78 1.46 2.60 4.76
C LYS A 78 -0.02 2.56 4.31
N TYR A 79 -0.36 1.68 3.37
CA TYR A 79 -1.69 1.62 2.76
C TYR A 79 -2.42 0.30 2.99
N PHE A 80 -1.73 -0.75 3.43
CA PHE A 80 -2.28 -2.09 3.58
C PHE A 80 -1.71 -2.74 4.84
N ASN A 81 -2.59 -3.38 5.62
CA ASN A 81 -2.18 -4.36 6.62
C ASN A 81 -2.07 -5.72 5.93
N PHE A 82 -1.04 -6.48 6.28
CA PHE A 82 -0.84 -7.83 5.75
C PHE A 82 -0.80 -8.80 6.90
N SER A 83 -1.56 -9.88 6.80
CA SER A 83 -1.50 -10.94 7.80
C SER A 83 -1.65 -12.33 7.22
N VAL A 84 -1.08 -13.31 7.90
CA VAL A 84 -1.27 -14.74 7.60
C VAL A 84 -2.30 -15.29 8.57
N TRP A 85 -3.29 -16.01 8.03
CA TRP A 85 -4.33 -16.65 8.82
C TRP A 85 -3.74 -17.53 9.92
N GLN A 86 -4.16 -17.26 11.16
CA GLN A 86 -3.78 -18.03 12.33
C GLN A 86 -4.73 -19.22 12.50
N LEU A 87 -4.27 -20.42 12.19
CA LEU A 87 -5.04 -21.65 12.46
C LEU A 87 -4.49 -22.30 13.74
N PRO A 88 -5.35 -22.75 14.68
CA PRO A 88 -4.92 -23.59 15.80
C PRO A 88 -4.14 -24.80 15.28
N ASP A 89 -2.92 -24.96 15.78
CA ASP A 89 -1.91 -25.95 15.40
C ASP A 89 -2.37 -27.40 15.58
N ALA A 90 -3.50 -27.62 16.28
CA ALA A 90 -4.14 -28.91 16.48
C ALA A 90 -5.02 -29.41 15.32
N LEU A 91 -5.36 -28.59 14.31
CA LEU A 91 -6.37 -28.94 13.29
C LEU A 91 -5.83 -29.32 11.90
N GLY A 92 -4.52 -29.45 11.72
CA GLY A 92 -3.90 -30.06 10.52
C GLY A 92 -4.51 -29.65 9.18
N SER A 93 -3.90 -28.66 8.51
CA SER A 93 -3.99 -28.42 7.05
C SER A 93 -5.39 -28.25 6.40
N ALA A 94 -6.50 -28.22 7.14
CA ALA A 94 -7.86 -28.22 6.58
C ALA A 94 -8.86 -27.32 7.35
N GLY A 95 -8.45 -26.11 7.73
CA GLY A 95 -9.33 -25.13 8.36
C GLY A 95 -10.07 -24.28 7.33
N ARG A 96 -11.41 -24.39 7.30
CA ARG A 96 -12.31 -23.64 6.41
C ARG A 96 -12.37 -22.16 6.81
N LEU A 97 -12.54 -21.29 5.80
CA LEU A 97 -12.54 -19.83 5.91
C LEU A 97 -13.87 -19.32 6.50
N ASP A 98 -13.88 -18.90 7.76
CA ASP A 98 -15.02 -18.15 8.33
C ASP A 98 -14.71 -16.65 8.31
N HIS A 99 -15.38 -15.96 7.39
CA HIS A 99 -15.18 -14.56 7.00
C HIS A 99 -15.87 -13.60 7.97
N GLN A 100 -15.13 -12.91 8.83
CA GLN A 100 -15.66 -11.77 9.59
C GLN A 100 -15.46 -10.48 8.78
N ARG A 101 -16.57 -9.82 8.51
CA ARG A 101 -16.76 -8.71 7.58
C ARG A 101 -16.34 -7.39 8.25
N GLY A 102 -15.20 -6.81 7.85
CA GLY A 102 -14.72 -5.51 8.32
C GLY A 102 -13.75 -4.85 7.34
N ASP A 103 -14.14 -3.66 6.87
CA ASP A 103 -13.46 -2.62 6.08
C ASP A 103 -12.04 -2.87 5.50
N TYR A 104 -11.97 -3.02 4.17
CA TYR A 104 -10.77 -2.96 3.31
C TYR A 104 -9.59 -3.92 3.57
N ASP A 105 -9.72 -4.94 4.41
CA ASP A 105 -8.69 -5.97 4.57
C ASP A 105 -8.59 -6.85 3.31
N TYR A 106 -7.59 -6.56 2.47
CA TYR A 106 -7.23 -7.40 1.33
C TYR A 106 -6.46 -8.64 1.83
N TYR A 107 -7.20 -9.63 2.34
CA TYR A 107 -6.62 -10.94 2.65
C TYR A 107 -6.22 -11.66 1.37
N VAL A 108 -4.91 -11.88 1.20
CA VAL A 108 -4.41 -12.79 0.16
C VAL A 108 -4.29 -14.18 0.75
N ILE A 109 -5.17 -15.07 0.31
CA ILE A 109 -5.11 -16.50 0.61
C ILE A 109 -3.97 -17.08 -0.24
N VAL A 110 -2.91 -17.56 0.41
CA VAL A 110 -1.85 -18.37 -0.24
C VAL A 110 -2.06 -19.82 0.17
#